data_AF-A0A9P5Y209-F1
#
_entry.id   AF-A0A9P5Y209-F1
#
_cell.length_a   1.000
_cell.length_b   1.000
_cell.length_c   1.000
_cell.angle_alpha   90.00
_cell.angle_beta   90.00
_cell.angle_gamma   90.00
#
_symmetry.space_group_name_H-M   'P 1'
#
loop_
_entity.id
_entity.type
_entity.pdbx_description
1 polymer ?
#
loop_
_entity_poly.entity_id
_entity_poly.type
_entity_poly.pdbx_seq_one_letter_code
_entity_poly.pdbx_strand_id
1 'polypeptide(L)'
;MPDLPSQAPRRAKALSSKQERKLVDFLDEKFLHLTRGYKKRSEPTTHLPTLSHYLDETRQILSLVLQIPPIDPSTSLRTAFLLRLTSDVLNSIPGYPVGPEVLPEVLDWLDDLDQAWLAVLQSQVWDPQKGAGTDLLIDSEEASNGKKSSPITQTESTRLRSLFVGGAVILEEWLESCNTAQGEDDSVESMLQRLGLQSGFDELFSRTLDYLGGLGGIILEPL
;
A
#
# COMPACT_ATOMS: atom_id res chain seq x y z
N MET A 1 -27.51 -16.68 21.43
CA MET A 1 -26.40 -15.91 20.83
C MET A 1 -26.90 -14.48 20.68
N PRO A 2 -26.23 -13.47 21.25
CA PRO A 2 -26.62 -12.09 20.98
C PRO A 2 -26.09 -11.70 19.59
N ASP A 3 -26.97 -11.23 18.72
CA ASP A 3 -26.62 -10.61 17.45
C ASP A 3 -25.64 -9.46 17.69
N LEU A 4 -24.46 -9.53 17.07
CA LEU A 4 -23.56 -8.40 16.98
C LEU A 4 -24.28 -7.26 16.24
N PRO A 5 -24.19 -6.00 16.71
CA PRO A 5 -24.83 -4.89 16.01
C PRO A 5 -24.25 -4.80 14.59
N SER A 6 -25.10 -5.03 13.60
CA SER A 6 -24.82 -4.76 12.19
C SER A 6 -24.37 -3.31 12.08
N GLN A 7 -23.05 -3.11 11.88
CA GLN A 7 -22.49 -1.77 11.72
C GLN A 7 -23.15 -1.15 10.50
N ALA A 8 -23.86 -0.04 10.71
CA ALA A 8 -24.47 0.70 9.63
C ALA A 8 -23.40 1.03 8.57
N PRO A 9 -23.71 0.83 7.28
CA PRO A 9 -22.75 1.04 6.22
C PRO A 9 -22.23 2.49 6.24
N ARG A 10 -20.90 2.65 6.09
CA ARG A 10 -20.25 3.95 6.19
C ARG A 10 -20.57 4.80 4.96
N ARG A 11 -21.43 5.81 5.16
CA ARG A 11 -21.65 6.86 4.16
C ARG A 11 -20.42 7.76 4.05
N ALA A 12 -19.63 7.57 3.00
CA ALA A 12 -18.52 8.47 2.69
C ALA A 12 -19.04 9.75 2.04
N LYS A 13 -18.44 10.90 2.38
CA LYS A 13 -18.74 12.19 1.76
C LYS A 13 -17.50 12.68 1.02
N ALA A 14 -17.70 13.19 -0.19
CA ALA A 14 -16.62 13.81 -0.95
C ALA A 14 -16.02 14.99 -0.15
N LEU A 15 -14.72 15.21 -0.32
CA LEU A 15 -14.04 16.34 0.30
C LEU A 15 -14.46 17.63 -0.40
N SER A 16 -14.61 18.71 0.37
CA SER A 16 -14.67 20.06 -0.21
C SER A 16 -13.30 20.44 -0.76
N SER A 17 -13.23 21.35 -1.74
CA SER A 17 -11.96 21.82 -2.32
C SER A 17 -10.99 22.39 -1.27
N LYS A 18 -11.51 22.97 -0.19
CA LYS A 18 -10.69 23.47 0.94
C LYS A 18 -10.11 22.32 1.77
N GLN A 19 -10.86 21.25 1.98
CA GLN A 19 -10.38 20.06 2.66
C GLN A 19 -9.34 19.33 1.81
N GLU A 20 -9.60 19.18 0.51
CA GLU A 20 -8.68 18.56 -0.43
C GLU A 20 -7.34 19.30 -0.48
N ARG A 21 -7.35 20.63 -0.62
CA ARG A 21 -6.11 21.43 -0.58
C ARG A 21 -5.31 21.24 0.70
N LYS A 22 -5.98 21.31 1.87
CA LYS A 22 -5.32 21.11 3.16
C LYS A 22 -4.75 19.70 3.32
N LEU A 23 -5.47 18.69 2.82
CA LEU A 23 -5.02 17.31 2.83
C LEU A 23 -3.77 17.14 1.95
N VAL A 24 -3.77 17.72 0.76
CA VAL A 24 -2.61 17.73 -0.15
C VAL A 24 -1.40 18.35 0.53
N ASP A 25 -1.55 19.57 1.05
CA ASP A 25 -0.46 20.29 1.73
C ASP A 25 0.12 19.44 2.89
N PHE A 26 -0.76 18.82 3.68
CA PHE A 26 -0.36 17.99 4.80
C PHE A 26 0.33 16.69 4.38
N LEU A 27 -0.20 15.98 3.38
CA LEU A 27 0.41 14.75 2.89
C LEU A 27 1.75 15.04 2.21
N ASP A 28 1.86 16.11 1.43
CA ASP A 28 3.13 16.50 0.82
C ASP A 28 4.19 16.83 1.88
N GLU A 29 3.82 17.51 2.97
CA GLU A 29 4.71 17.73 4.11
C GLU A 29 5.14 16.40 4.75
N LYS A 30 4.21 15.45 4.92
CA LYS A 30 4.51 14.10 5.46
C LYS A 30 5.45 13.31 4.56
N PHE A 31 5.22 13.27 3.25
CA PHE A 31 6.13 12.62 2.31
C PHE A 31 7.52 13.29 2.29
N LEU A 32 7.57 14.63 2.40
CA LEU A 32 8.84 15.35 2.48
C LEU A 32 9.59 15.02 3.78
N HIS A 33 8.87 14.93 4.90
CA HIS A 33 9.43 14.52 6.18
C HIS A 33 9.99 13.09 6.13
N LEU A 34 9.21 12.15 5.59
CA LEU A 34 9.63 10.76 5.35
C LEU A 34 10.89 10.70 4.48
N THR A 35 10.90 11.41 3.34
CA THR A 35 12.04 11.45 2.41
C THR A 35 13.30 11.97 3.08
N ARG A 36 13.18 13.02 3.90
CA ARG A 36 14.32 13.59 4.64
C ARG A 36 14.85 12.61 5.69
N GLY A 37 13.96 11.96 6.43
CA GLY A 37 14.34 10.93 7.41
C GLY A 37 15.07 9.77 6.76
N TYR A 38 14.52 9.23 5.66
CA TYR A 38 15.12 8.12 4.92
C TYR A 38 16.51 8.47 4.35
N LYS A 39 16.66 9.64 3.74
CA LYS A 39 17.96 10.09 3.20
C LYS A 39 19.03 10.23 4.29
N LYS A 40 18.60 10.55 5.52
CA LYS A 40 19.47 10.70 6.68
C LYS A 40 19.47 9.49 7.61
N ARG A 41 18.93 8.35 7.20
CA ARG A 41 18.74 7.17 8.08
C ARG A 41 20.00 6.66 8.78
N SER A 42 21.18 6.94 8.23
CA SER A 42 22.47 6.59 8.83
C SER A 42 23.07 7.69 9.74
N GLU A 43 22.45 8.87 9.80
CA GLU A 43 22.85 9.98 10.67
C GLU A 43 22.26 9.78 12.08
N PRO A 44 23.02 10.04 13.17
CA PRO A 44 22.50 9.89 14.54
C PRO A 44 21.31 10.77 14.91
N THR A 45 21.04 11.82 14.11
CA THR A 45 19.97 12.81 14.34
C THR A 45 18.69 12.50 13.59
N THR A 46 18.65 11.43 12.80
CA THR A 46 17.46 11.05 12.04
C THR A 46 16.35 10.54 12.95
N HIS A 47 15.10 10.77 12.53
CA HIS A 47 13.94 10.20 13.19
C HIS A 47 13.54 8.83 12.61
N LEU A 48 14.21 8.36 11.55
CA LEU A 48 14.00 7.04 10.93
C LEU A 48 15.27 6.18 10.96
N PRO A 49 15.81 5.84 12.15
CA PRO A 49 17.09 5.14 12.27
C PRO A 49 17.00 3.64 11.91
N THR A 50 15.79 3.05 11.97
CA THR A 50 15.57 1.63 11.70
C THR A 50 14.42 1.43 10.71
N LEU A 51 14.35 0.23 10.14
CA LEU A 51 13.26 -0.15 9.25
C LEU A 51 11.89 -0.04 9.94
N SER A 52 11.79 -0.51 11.20
CA SER A 52 10.54 -0.41 11.97
C SER A 52 10.04 1.03 12.12
N HIS A 53 10.92 2.00 12.46
CA HIS A 53 10.53 3.41 12.50
C HIS A 53 10.02 3.92 11.15
N TYR A 54 10.64 3.47 10.04
CA TYR A 54 10.23 3.84 8.69
C TYR A 54 8.86 3.25 8.33
N LEU A 55 8.63 1.97 8.65
CA LEU A 55 7.36 1.28 8.42
C LEU A 55 6.24 1.89 9.26
N ASP A 56 6.49 2.26 10.52
CA ASP A 56 5.53 2.95 11.37
C ASP A 56 5.10 4.30 10.78
N GLU A 57 6.06 5.08 10.27
CA GLU A 57 5.75 6.38 9.65
C GLU A 57 4.97 6.20 8.33
N THR A 58 5.32 5.20 7.52
CA THR A 58 4.59 4.92 6.27
C THR A 58 3.21 4.33 6.51
N ARG A 59 2.98 3.56 7.59
CA ARG A 59 1.63 3.12 8.01
C ARG A 59 0.73 4.29 8.34
N GLN A 60 1.26 5.33 8.99
CA GLN A 60 0.49 6.55 9.25
C GLN A 60 0.08 7.24 7.94
N ILE A 61 0.99 7.33 6.98
CA ILE A 61 0.69 7.91 5.65
C ILE A 61 -0.33 7.04 4.91
N LEU A 62 -0.14 5.71 4.89
CA LEU A 62 -1.08 4.76 4.29
C LEU A 62 -2.48 4.93 4.86
N SER A 63 -2.59 4.96 6.19
CA SER A 63 -3.86 5.18 6.90
C SER A 63 -4.54 6.47 6.45
N LEU A 64 -3.80 7.58 6.37
CA LEU A 64 -4.34 8.86 5.90
C LEU A 64 -4.80 8.81 4.43
N VAL A 65 -4.02 8.18 3.55
CA VAL A 65 -4.39 7.99 2.14
C VAL A 65 -5.65 7.13 2.01
N LEU A 66 -5.80 6.10 2.83
CA LEU A 66 -6.98 5.24 2.85
C LEU A 66 -8.24 5.90 3.40
N GLN A 67 -8.10 6.97 4.19
CA GLN A 67 -9.24 7.80 4.61
C GLN A 67 -9.71 8.79 3.52
N ILE A 68 -9.01 8.92 2.39
CA ILE A 68 -9.47 9.72 1.26
C ILE A 68 -10.71 9.02 0.67
N PRO A 69 -11.87 9.70 0.56
CA PRO A 69 -13.08 9.06 0.07
C PRO A 69 -12.92 8.64 -1.40
N PRO A 70 -13.36 7.43 -1.80
CA PRO A 70 -13.44 7.01 -3.20
C PRO A 70 -14.64 7.67 -3.90
N ILE A 71 -14.70 9.00 -3.87
CA ILE A 71 -15.75 9.79 -4.50
C ILE A 71 -15.07 10.97 -5.20
N ASP A 72 -15.43 11.19 -6.45
CA ASP A 72 -14.87 12.26 -7.26
C ASP A 72 -15.16 13.65 -6.64
N PRO A 73 -14.20 14.59 -6.71
CA PRO A 73 -12.93 14.51 -7.46
C PRO A 73 -11.77 13.82 -6.73
N SER A 74 -11.94 13.44 -5.45
CA SER A 74 -10.82 12.99 -4.60
C SER A 74 -10.33 11.57 -4.89
N THR A 75 -11.04 10.80 -5.73
CA THR A 75 -10.64 9.45 -6.14
C THR A 75 -9.24 9.42 -6.78
N SER A 76 -8.96 10.33 -7.72
CA SER A 76 -7.65 10.41 -8.38
C SER A 76 -6.55 10.77 -7.40
N LEU A 77 -6.85 11.59 -6.39
CA LEU A 77 -5.91 11.97 -5.35
C LEU A 77 -5.50 10.76 -4.49
N ARG A 78 -6.47 9.93 -4.12
CA ARG A 78 -6.24 8.68 -3.40
C ARG A 78 -5.29 7.77 -4.16
N THR A 79 -5.56 7.54 -5.44
CA THR A 79 -4.71 6.72 -6.32
C THR A 79 -3.30 7.31 -6.45
N ALA A 80 -3.18 8.61 -6.69
CA ALA A 80 -1.90 9.28 -6.89
C ALA A 80 -0.99 9.18 -5.66
N PHE A 81 -1.53 9.42 -4.46
CA PHE A 81 -0.75 9.29 -3.23
C PHE A 81 -0.41 7.85 -2.88
N LEU A 82 -1.31 6.89 -3.16
CA LEU A 82 -0.99 5.48 -2.92
C LEU A 82 0.11 5.00 -3.88
N LEU A 83 0.06 5.37 -5.18
CA LEU A 83 1.14 5.11 -6.13
C LEU A 83 2.49 5.66 -5.65
N ARG A 84 2.48 6.89 -5.12
CA ARG A 84 3.69 7.52 -4.57
C ARG A 84 4.22 6.73 -3.37
N LEU A 85 3.36 6.39 -2.41
CA LEU A 85 3.76 5.65 -1.22
C LEU A 85 4.31 4.27 -1.57
N THR A 86 3.65 3.54 -2.48
CA THR A 86 4.13 2.24 -2.98
C THR A 86 5.51 2.37 -3.59
N SER A 87 5.71 3.37 -4.45
CA SER A 87 7.02 3.62 -5.05
C SER A 87 8.07 3.94 -3.98
N ASP A 88 7.78 4.84 -3.05
CA ASP A 88 8.74 5.25 -2.02
C ASP A 88 9.12 4.07 -1.12
N VAL A 89 8.16 3.26 -0.69
CA VAL A 89 8.42 2.17 0.26
C VAL A 89 9.20 1.03 -0.38
N LEU A 90 8.79 0.55 -1.56
CA LEU A 90 9.48 -0.55 -2.25
C LEU A 90 10.93 -0.20 -2.60
N ASN A 91 11.24 1.07 -2.83
CA ASN A 91 12.61 1.54 -3.06
C ASN A 91 13.39 1.91 -1.79
N SER A 92 12.72 2.07 -0.64
CA SER A 92 13.36 2.51 0.60
C SER A 92 13.63 1.38 1.59
N ILE A 93 12.79 0.32 1.61
CA ILE A 93 13.02 -0.87 2.45
C ILE A 93 14.45 -1.41 2.30
N PRO A 94 14.97 -1.61 1.06
CA PRO A 94 16.32 -2.13 0.88
C PRO A 94 17.43 -1.21 1.40
N GLY A 95 17.11 0.07 1.65
CA GLY A 95 18.05 1.01 2.24
C GLY A 95 18.35 0.74 3.71
N TYR A 96 17.57 -0.11 4.39
CA TYR A 96 17.78 -0.49 5.78
C TYR A 96 18.47 -1.85 5.90
N PRO A 97 19.23 -2.08 6.99
CA PRO A 97 19.78 -3.40 7.29
C PRO A 97 18.67 -4.44 7.37
N VAL A 98 18.88 -5.57 6.71
CA VAL A 98 17.98 -6.72 6.77
C VAL A 98 18.39 -7.65 7.90
N GLY A 99 17.39 -8.16 8.62
CA GLY A 99 17.55 -9.12 9.70
C GLY A 99 16.27 -9.95 9.86
N PRO A 100 16.36 -11.21 10.33
CA PRO A 100 15.22 -12.10 10.46
C PRO A 100 14.14 -11.54 11.40
N GLU A 101 14.51 -10.68 12.34
CA GLU A 101 13.62 -10.03 13.29
C GLU A 101 12.69 -8.98 12.66
N VAL A 102 13.08 -8.37 11.53
CA VAL A 102 12.26 -7.34 10.85
C VAL A 102 11.40 -7.91 9.73
N LEU A 103 11.68 -9.14 9.26
CA LEU A 103 10.95 -9.74 8.14
C LEU A 103 9.45 -9.92 8.38
N PRO A 104 8.98 -10.35 9.57
CA PRO A 104 7.54 -10.43 9.84
C PRO A 104 6.84 -9.06 9.74
N GLU A 105 7.49 -8.00 10.24
CA GLU A 105 6.95 -6.64 10.20
C GLU A 105 6.87 -6.08 8.78
N VAL A 106 7.88 -6.38 7.95
CA VAL A 106 7.87 -6.04 6.52
C VAL A 106 6.75 -6.77 5.81
N LEU A 107 6.62 -8.08 6.02
CA LEU A 107 5.58 -8.87 5.37
C LEU A 107 4.18 -8.38 5.73
N ASP A 108 3.93 -8.12 7.02
CA ASP A 108 2.67 -7.55 7.50
C ASP A 108 2.37 -6.18 6.86
N TRP A 109 3.40 -5.33 6.70
CA TRP A 109 3.24 -4.06 6.02
C TRP A 109 2.91 -4.21 4.52
N LEU A 110 3.55 -5.17 3.84
CA LEU A 110 3.30 -5.42 2.41
C LEU A 110 1.92 -6.05 2.18
N ASP A 111 1.44 -6.88 3.11
CA ASP A 111 0.08 -7.42 3.11
C ASP A 111 -0.96 -6.31 3.26
N ASP A 112 -0.75 -5.39 4.23
CA ASP A 112 -1.56 -4.18 4.39
C ASP A 112 -1.59 -3.34 3.10
N LEU A 113 -0.44 -3.21 2.42
CA LEU A 113 -0.35 -2.47 1.17
C LEU A 113 -1.12 -3.15 0.03
N ASP A 114 -1.04 -4.47 -0.10
CA ASP A 114 -1.82 -5.24 -1.08
C ASP A 114 -3.32 -5.09 -0.84
N GLN A 115 -3.75 -5.24 0.42
CA GLN A 115 -5.15 -5.10 0.82
C GLN A 115 -5.66 -3.66 0.60
N ALA A 116 -4.82 -2.66 0.84
CA ALA A 116 -5.09 -1.25 0.56
C ALA A 116 -5.30 -0.99 -0.92
N TRP A 117 -4.46 -1.57 -1.78
CA TRP A 117 -4.58 -1.46 -3.23
C TRP A 117 -5.84 -2.12 -3.76
N LEU A 118 -6.17 -3.32 -3.29
CA LEU A 118 -7.41 -4.00 -3.65
C LEU A 118 -8.63 -3.10 -3.34
N ALA A 119 -8.66 -2.48 -2.16
CA ALA A 119 -9.73 -1.57 -1.78
C ALA A 119 -9.81 -0.32 -2.68
N VAL A 120 -8.67 0.24 -3.10
CA VAL A 120 -8.63 1.37 -4.04
C VAL A 120 -9.15 0.97 -5.42
N LEU A 121 -8.69 -0.16 -5.95
CA LEU A 121 -9.07 -0.66 -7.26
C LEU A 121 -10.57 -0.96 -7.34
N GLN A 122 -11.16 -1.45 -6.24
CA GLN A 122 -12.59 -1.72 -6.12
C GLN A 122 -13.43 -0.49 -5.76
N SER A 123 -12.85 0.71 -5.68
CA SER A 123 -13.55 1.94 -5.24
C SER A 123 -14.21 1.81 -3.85
N GLN A 124 -13.61 1.03 -2.96
CA GLN A 124 -14.14 0.74 -1.63
C GLN A 124 -13.68 1.75 -0.58
N VAL A 125 -14.50 1.95 0.45
CA VAL A 125 -14.14 2.73 1.65
C VAL A 125 -13.31 1.85 2.57
N TRP A 126 -12.23 2.40 3.14
CA TRP A 126 -11.40 1.66 4.09
C TRP A 126 -12.05 1.55 5.48
N ASP A 127 -12.09 0.33 6.02
CA ASP A 127 -12.42 0.07 7.41
C ASP A 127 -11.15 -0.24 8.22
N PRO A 128 -10.65 0.71 9.05
CA PRO A 128 -9.43 0.50 9.82
C PRO A 128 -9.61 -0.49 10.96
N GLN A 129 -10.85 -0.85 11.35
CA GLN A 129 -11.07 -1.89 12.35
C GLN A 129 -10.91 -3.29 11.77
N LYS A 130 -11.23 -3.46 10.49
CA LYS A 130 -11.13 -4.73 9.78
C LYS A 130 -9.85 -4.86 8.95
N GLY A 131 -9.13 -3.76 8.74
CA GLY A 131 -8.00 -3.72 7.81
C GLY A 131 -8.41 -4.05 6.38
N ALA A 132 -9.63 -3.68 5.97
CA ALA A 132 -10.17 -4.11 4.68
C ALA A 132 -11.07 -3.05 4.02
N GLY A 133 -11.21 -3.17 2.70
CA GLY A 133 -12.18 -2.42 1.93
C GLY A 133 -13.61 -2.86 2.24
N THR A 134 -14.52 -1.89 2.23
CA THR A 134 -15.97 -2.10 2.37
C THR A 134 -16.70 -1.34 1.28
N ASP A 135 -17.80 -1.89 0.81
CA ASP A 135 -18.53 -1.34 -0.31
C ASP A 135 -19.01 0.09 -0.03
N LEU A 136 -18.75 0.97 -1.01
CA LEU A 136 -19.21 2.34 -0.98
C LEU A 136 -20.72 2.38 -1.22
N LEU A 137 -21.48 2.87 -0.25
CA LEU A 137 -22.90 3.16 -0.46
C LEU A 137 -23.08 4.62 -0.87
N ILE A 138 -23.53 4.82 -2.11
CA ILE A 138 -23.98 6.11 -2.62
C ILE A 138 -25.50 6.09 -2.65
N ASP A 139 -26.15 7.04 -1.96
CA ASP A 139 -27.60 7.17 -1.99
C ASP A 139 -28.06 7.52 -3.42
N SER A 140 -29.21 6.97 -3.86
CA SER A 140 -29.69 7.14 -5.25
C SER A 140 -29.87 8.61 -5.65
N GLU A 141 -30.25 9.48 -4.71
CA GLU A 141 -30.34 10.93 -4.92
C GLU A 141 -28.96 11.59 -5.08
N GLU A 142 -27.92 11.06 -4.43
CA GLU A 142 -26.56 11.60 -4.57
C GLU A 142 -25.92 11.15 -5.90
N ALA A 143 -26.22 9.92 -6.33
CA ALA A 143 -25.82 9.41 -7.63
C ALA A 143 -26.47 10.21 -8.78
N SER A 144 -27.76 10.54 -8.68
CA SER A 144 -28.44 11.37 -9.68
C SER A 144 -27.93 12.82 -9.74
N ASN A 145 -27.36 13.32 -8.63
CA ASN A 145 -26.65 14.60 -8.56
C ASN A 145 -25.21 14.54 -9.09
N GLY A 146 -24.80 13.43 -9.72
CA GLY A 146 -23.51 13.28 -10.39
C GLY A 146 -22.35 12.87 -9.48
N LYS A 147 -22.60 12.48 -8.23
CA LYS A 147 -21.55 11.84 -7.42
C LYS A 147 -21.24 10.47 -7.99
N LYS A 148 -19.96 10.21 -8.27
CA LYS A 148 -19.46 8.95 -8.82
C LYS A 148 -18.06 8.69 -8.28
N SER A 149 -17.61 7.44 -8.42
CA SER A 149 -16.21 7.05 -8.27
C SER A 149 -15.66 6.73 -9.65
N SER A 150 -14.60 7.43 -10.07
CA SER A 150 -13.92 7.08 -11.31
C SER A 150 -12.93 5.92 -11.07
N PRO A 151 -12.94 4.86 -11.90
CA PRO A 151 -11.95 3.79 -11.78
C PRO A 151 -10.54 4.31 -12.09
N ILE A 152 -9.54 3.55 -11.66
CA ILE A 152 -8.14 3.79 -12.04
C ILE A 152 -7.98 3.77 -13.57
N THR A 153 -7.10 4.62 -14.10
CA THR A 153 -6.80 4.63 -15.54
C THR A 153 -5.89 3.46 -15.93
N GLN A 154 -5.87 3.12 -17.22
CA GLN A 154 -4.97 2.10 -17.75
C GLN A 154 -3.49 2.44 -17.47
N THR A 155 -3.09 3.70 -17.60
CA THR A 155 -1.73 4.15 -17.31
C THR A 155 -1.35 3.93 -15.85
N GLU A 156 -2.24 4.27 -14.92
CA GLU A 156 -2.02 4.06 -13.48
C GLU A 156 -1.98 2.55 -13.13
N SER A 157 -2.85 1.74 -13.74
CA SER A 157 -2.83 0.28 -13.61
C SER A 157 -1.52 -0.33 -14.11
N THR A 158 -1.05 0.05 -15.30
CA THR A 158 0.26 -0.38 -15.84
C THR A 158 1.41 0.05 -14.92
N ARG A 159 1.36 1.27 -14.38
CA ARG A 159 2.37 1.76 -13.44
C ARG A 159 2.37 0.94 -12.14
N LEU A 160 1.20 0.64 -11.58
CA LEU A 160 1.07 -0.17 -10.38
C LEU A 160 1.66 -1.57 -10.58
N ARG A 161 1.31 -2.25 -11.68
CA ARG A 161 1.89 -3.56 -12.02
C ARG A 161 3.42 -3.49 -12.09
N SER A 162 3.96 -2.47 -12.77
CA SER A 162 5.41 -2.29 -12.88
C SER A 162 6.07 -2.07 -11.53
N LEU A 163 5.43 -1.35 -10.60
CA LEU A 163 5.95 -1.13 -9.26
C LEU A 163 5.98 -2.43 -8.45
N PHE A 164 4.93 -3.26 -8.53
CA PHE A 164 4.88 -4.52 -7.80
C PHE A 164 5.84 -5.56 -8.33
N VAL A 165 5.89 -5.76 -9.66
CA VAL A 165 6.83 -6.71 -10.26
C VAL A 165 8.28 -6.27 -10.01
N GLY A 166 8.62 -4.99 -10.23
CA GLY A 166 9.96 -4.49 -9.98
C GLY A 166 10.31 -4.48 -8.49
N GLY A 167 9.36 -4.15 -7.63
CA GLY A 167 9.54 -4.14 -6.18
C GLY A 167 9.76 -5.53 -5.58
N ALA A 168 9.07 -6.56 -6.09
CA ALA A 168 9.29 -7.94 -5.67
C ALA A 168 10.73 -8.38 -5.94
N VAL A 169 11.26 -8.11 -7.15
CA VAL A 169 12.65 -8.42 -7.51
C VAL A 169 13.64 -7.67 -6.59
N ILE A 170 13.40 -6.39 -6.33
CA ILE A 170 14.24 -5.59 -5.42
C ILE A 170 14.23 -6.16 -3.99
N LEU A 171 13.07 -6.63 -3.52
CA LEU A 171 12.93 -7.24 -2.20
C LEU A 171 13.60 -8.62 -2.14
N GLU A 172 13.52 -9.43 -3.19
CA GLU A 172 14.24 -10.70 -3.30
C GLU A 172 15.76 -10.49 -3.19
N GLU A 173 16.32 -9.57 -3.96
CA GLU A 173 17.76 -9.20 -3.89
C GLU A 173 18.15 -8.71 -2.48
N TRP A 174 17.26 -7.93 -1.84
CA TRP A 174 17.47 -7.47 -0.48
C TRP A 174 17.47 -8.62 0.54
N LEU A 175 16.60 -9.62 0.39
CA LEU A 175 16.58 -10.82 1.22
C LEU A 175 17.82 -11.70 1.02
N GLU A 176 18.34 -11.81 -0.20
CA GLU A 176 19.61 -12.50 -0.48
C GLU A 176 20.78 -11.86 0.30
N SER A 177 20.76 -10.53 0.47
CA SER A 177 21.77 -9.83 1.26
C SER A 177 21.73 -10.19 2.77
N CYS A 178 20.57 -10.62 3.29
CA CYS A 178 20.44 -11.08 4.68
C CYS A 178 21.21 -12.36 4.92
N ASN A 179 21.06 -13.30 3.99
CA ASN A 179 21.64 -14.62 4.09
C ASN A 179 23.17 -14.57 3.99
N THR A 180 23.68 -13.81 3.02
CA THR A 180 25.13 -13.58 2.87
C THR A 180 25.76 -12.91 4.09
N ALA A 181 25.04 -12.00 4.75
CA ALA A 181 25.52 -11.34 5.96
C ALA A 181 25.61 -12.28 7.19
N GLN A 182 24.81 -13.34 7.24
CA GLN A 182 24.83 -14.31 8.33
C GLN A 182 25.86 -15.44 8.14
N GLY A 183 26.48 -15.53 6.96
CA GLY A 183 27.43 -16.60 6.65
C GLY A 183 26.78 -17.98 6.59
N GLU A 184 25.46 -18.03 6.43
CA GLU A 184 24.71 -19.25 6.16
C GLU A 184 24.73 -19.51 4.64
N ASP A 185 25.15 -20.70 4.22
CA ASP A 185 25.05 -21.17 2.82
C ASP A 185 23.61 -21.65 2.49
N ASP A 186 22.66 -21.46 3.41
CA ASP A 186 21.25 -21.85 3.24
C ASP A 186 20.59 -20.95 2.18
N SER A 187 19.58 -21.45 1.44
CA SER A 187 18.85 -20.59 0.50
C SER A 187 17.93 -19.59 1.22
N VAL A 188 17.61 -18.45 0.59
CA VAL A 188 16.58 -17.50 1.10
C VAL A 188 15.26 -18.24 1.37
N GLU A 189 14.87 -19.14 0.48
CA GLU A 189 13.69 -19.99 0.65
C GLU A 189 13.74 -20.81 1.95
N SER A 190 14.88 -21.44 2.25
CA SER A 190 15.06 -22.21 3.49
C SER A 190 14.97 -21.33 4.74
N MET A 191 15.56 -20.13 4.69
CA MET A 191 15.47 -19.14 5.77
C MET A 191 14.02 -18.72 6.00
N LEU A 192 13.29 -18.35 4.95
CA LEU A 192 11.88 -17.96 5.03
C LEU A 192 10.99 -19.11 5.51
N GLN A 193 11.27 -20.34 5.07
CA GLN A 193 10.56 -21.54 5.52
C GLN A 193 10.75 -21.77 7.02
N ARG A 194 11.98 -21.64 7.52
CA ARG A 194 12.31 -21.77 8.95
C ARG A 194 11.59 -20.72 9.81
N LEU A 195 11.40 -19.51 9.26
CA LEU A 195 10.66 -18.43 9.92
C LEU A 195 9.14 -18.53 9.72
N GLY A 196 8.66 -19.46 8.89
CA GLY A 196 7.24 -19.57 8.54
C GLY A 196 6.71 -18.43 7.68
N LEU A 197 7.58 -17.72 6.96
CA LEU A 197 7.25 -16.55 6.15
C LEU A 197 7.19 -16.84 4.65
N GLN A 198 7.63 -18.02 4.21
CA GLN A 198 7.76 -18.38 2.79
C GLN A 198 6.46 -18.12 2.01
N SER A 199 5.33 -18.66 2.47
CA SER A 199 4.06 -18.50 1.76
C SER A 199 3.63 -17.05 1.61
N GLY A 200 3.90 -16.20 2.61
CA GLY A 200 3.55 -14.78 2.53
C GLY A 200 4.41 -14.03 1.52
N PHE A 201 5.70 -14.37 1.40
CA PHE A 201 6.57 -13.80 0.38
C PHE A 201 6.21 -14.31 -1.03
N ASP A 202 5.83 -15.59 -1.17
CA ASP A 202 5.39 -16.17 -2.44
C ASP A 202 4.05 -15.56 -2.92
N GLU A 203 3.18 -15.17 -1.99
CA GLU A 203 1.86 -14.58 -2.27
C GLU A 203 1.87 -13.04 -2.31
N LEU A 204 3.04 -12.40 -2.31
CA LEU A 204 3.16 -10.93 -2.32
C LEU A 204 2.36 -10.30 -3.47
N PHE A 205 1.49 -9.38 -3.09
CA PHE A 205 0.64 -8.62 -4.02
C PHE A 205 -0.31 -9.47 -4.88
N SER A 206 -0.49 -10.76 -4.53
CA SER A 206 -1.32 -11.69 -5.30
C SER A 206 -2.75 -11.15 -5.50
N ARG A 207 -3.39 -10.62 -4.45
CA ARG A 207 -4.77 -10.14 -4.53
C ARG A 207 -4.91 -8.99 -5.52
N THR A 208 -4.00 -8.03 -5.46
CA THR A 208 -4.00 -6.91 -6.40
C THR A 208 -3.65 -7.34 -7.82
N LEU A 209 -2.63 -8.18 -7.99
CA LEU A 209 -2.21 -8.63 -9.32
C LEU A 209 -3.30 -9.48 -9.99
N ASP A 210 -3.97 -10.35 -9.23
CA ASP A 210 -5.12 -11.13 -9.69
C ASP A 210 -6.27 -10.23 -10.11
N TYR A 211 -6.61 -9.22 -9.30
CA TYR A 211 -7.65 -8.24 -9.66
C TYR A 211 -7.31 -7.51 -10.95
N LEU A 212 -6.03 -7.17 -11.15
CA LEU A 212 -5.60 -6.51 -12.37
C LEU A 212 -5.64 -7.43 -13.59
N GLY A 213 -5.88 -8.73 -13.46
CA GLY A 213 -5.90 -9.68 -14.58
C GLY A 213 -4.70 -10.64 -14.62
N GLY A 214 -4.03 -10.81 -13.47
CA GLY A 214 -2.87 -11.68 -13.28
C GLY A 214 -1.61 -11.22 -14.03
N LEU A 215 -0.52 -11.98 -13.87
CA LEU A 215 0.74 -11.77 -14.59
C LEU A 215 0.65 -12.04 -16.11
N GLY A 216 -0.43 -12.68 -16.57
CA GLY A 216 -0.68 -13.03 -17.98
C GLY A 216 -1.56 -12.04 -18.76
N GLY A 217 -2.12 -11.02 -18.11
CA GLY A 217 -3.11 -10.11 -18.69
C GLY A 217 -2.53 -9.00 -19.57
N ILE A 218 -1.83 -9.37 -20.65
CA ILE A 218 -1.71 -8.51 -21.86
C ILE A 218 -2.61 -9.14 -22.91
N ILE A 219 -3.93 -9.05 -22.70
CA ILE A 219 -4.87 -9.19 -23.81
C ILE A 219 -5.01 -7.77 -24.36
N LEU A 220 -4.27 -7.50 -25.43
CA LEU A 220 -4.58 -6.39 -26.33
C LEU A 220 -6.02 -6.59 -26.80
N GLU A 221 -6.95 -5.75 -26.35
CA GLU A 221 -8.26 -5.64 -27.01
C GLU A 221 -8.02 -5.22 -28.47
N PRO A 222 -8.46 -6.02 -29.46
CA PRO A 222 -8.45 -5.55 -30.83
C PRO A 222 -9.56 -4.50 -31.02
N LEU A 223 -9.19 -3.41 -31.68
CA LEU A 223 -10.07 -2.33 -32.16
C LEU A 223 -11.23 -2.85 -33.03
#